data_AF-A0A850DLF8-F1
#
_entry.id   AF-A0A850DLF8-F1
#
_cell.length_a   1.000
_cell.length_b   1.000
_cell.length_c   1.000
_cell.angle_alpha   90.00
_cell.angle_beta   90.00
_cell.angle_gamma   90.00
#
_symmetry.space_group_name_H-M   'P 1'
#
loop_
_entity.id
_entity.type
_entity.pdbx_description
1 polymer ?
#
loop_
_entity_poly.entity_id
_entity_poly.type
_entity_poly.pdbx_seq_one_letter_code
_entity_poly.pdbx_strand_id
1 'polypeptide(L)'
;PAILRDVSKADTSREVLGAPTALPFGIAPTGFTRMMQTEGERAGARAAGRAGIPFSLSTMGTTAIEDVRAANPHGRNWFQLYMWKDRDKSMALVDRAAKAGFDTLLVTVDVPVAG
;
A
#
# COMPACT_ATOMS: atom_id res chain seq x y z
N PRO A 1 -14.71 7.99 -27.94
CA PRO A 1 -16.04 7.61 -27.39
C PRO A 1 -16.67 6.51 -28.24
N ALA A 2 -17.15 5.44 -27.61
CA ALA A 2 -17.93 4.41 -28.29
C ALA A 2 -19.42 4.75 -28.15
N ILE A 3 -20.15 4.76 -29.27
CA ILE A 3 -21.59 5.05 -29.30
C ILE A 3 -22.39 3.74 -29.22
N LEU A 4 -23.64 3.81 -28.74
CA LEU A 4 -24.57 2.66 -28.64
C LEU A 4 -24.06 1.49 -27.76
N ARG A 5 -23.25 1.77 -26.75
CA ARG A 5 -22.80 0.78 -25.76
C ARG A 5 -23.61 0.92 -24.47
N ASP A 6 -24.25 -0.16 -24.02
CA ASP A 6 -24.87 -0.19 -22.69
C ASP A 6 -23.78 -0.12 -21.61
N VAL A 7 -23.86 0.91 -20.77
CA VAL A 7 -22.96 1.20 -19.66
C VAL A 7 -23.75 1.41 -18.35
N SER A 8 -24.99 0.93 -18.29
CA SER A 8 -25.85 1.00 -17.09
C SER A 8 -25.21 0.35 -15.86
N LYS A 9 -24.30 -0.60 -16.06
CA LYS A 9 -23.43 -1.19 -15.04
C LYS A 9 -21.99 -1.18 -15.53
N ALA A 10 -21.12 -0.48 -14.82
CA ALA A 10 -19.67 -0.49 -15.06
C ALA A 10 -18.96 -1.21 -13.93
N ASP A 11 -18.34 -2.36 -14.23
CA ASP A 11 -17.52 -3.09 -13.26
C ASP A 11 -16.08 -2.57 -13.26
N THR A 12 -15.70 -2.00 -12.13
CA THR A 12 -14.38 -1.41 -11.88
C THR A 12 -13.47 -2.34 -11.09
N SER A 13 -13.97 -3.50 -10.65
CA SER A 13 -13.18 -4.48 -9.92
C SER A 13 -12.12 -5.12 -10.81
N ARG A 14 -10.96 -5.43 -10.23
CA ARG A 14 -9.84 -6.07 -10.94
C ARG A 14 -9.15 -7.08 -10.04
N GLU A 15 -8.46 -8.03 -10.64
CA GLU A 15 -7.47 -8.84 -9.94
C GLU A 15 -6.09 -8.20 -10.11
N VAL A 16 -5.39 -7.95 -9.01
CA VAL A 16 -4.07 -7.34 -9.01
C VAL A 16 -3.17 -8.15 -8.10
N LEU A 17 -2.09 -8.70 -8.65
CA LEU A 17 -1.09 -9.49 -7.93
C LEU A 17 -1.72 -10.65 -7.12
N GLY A 18 -2.65 -11.38 -7.76
CA GLY A 18 -3.25 -12.61 -7.22
C GLY A 18 -4.41 -12.42 -6.23
N ALA A 19 -4.93 -11.21 -6.06
CA ALA A 19 -6.11 -10.96 -5.21
C ALA A 19 -6.99 -9.82 -5.77
N PRO A 20 -8.29 -9.80 -5.42
CA PRO A 20 -9.23 -8.81 -5.92
C PRO A 20 -8.96 -7.41 -5.34
N THR A 21 -9.36 -6.39 -6.10
CA THR A 21 -9.52 -4.99 -5.70
C THR A 21 -10.85 -4.48 -6.25
N ALA A 22 -11.56 -3.66 -5.48
CA ALA A 22 -12.85 -3.10 -5.88
C ALA A 22 -12.72 -2.02 -6.97
N LEU A 23 -11.56 -1.36 -7.05
CA LEU A 23 -11.27 -0.29 -7.99
C LEU A 23 -9.89 -0.51 -8.64
N PRO A 24 -9.64 0.02 -9.85
CA PRO A 24 -8.40 -0.23 -10.61
C PRO A 24 -7.24 0.68 -10.15
N PHE A 25 -7.19 1.04 -8.87
CA PHE A 25 -6.13 1.86 -8.28
C PHE A 25 -5.92 1.50 -6.81
N GLY A 26 -4.81 1.96 -6.24
CA GLY A 26 -4.49 1.84 -4.82
C GLY A 26 -3.81 3.11 -4.30
N ILE A 27 -3.56 3.17 -3.00
CA ILE A 27 -2.82 4.27 -2.38
C ILE A 27 -1.32 3.97 -2.48
N ALA A 28 -0.60 4.85 -3.18
CA ALA A 28 0.84 4.77 -3.37
C ALA A 28 1.61 4.98 -2.05
N PRO A 29 2.83 4.44 -1.93
CA PRO A 29 3.65 4.59 -0.74
C PRO A 29 4.15 6.03 -0.63
N THR A 30 3.69 6.73 0.41
CA THR A 30 4.08 8.10 0.73
C THR A 30 4.69 8.11 2.13
N GLY A 31 5.93 8.61 2.26
CA GLY A 31 6.57 8.79 3.55
C GLY A 31 6.02 10.00 4.32
N PHE A 32 6.27 10.05 5.63
CA PHE A 32 5.98 11.21 6.48
C PHE A 32 4.52 11.72 6.46
N THR A 33 3.52 10.84 6.25
CA THR A 33 2.13 11.28 6.10
C THR A 33 1.55 11.97 7.34
N ARG A 34 2.14 11.75 8.52
CA ARG A 34 1.78 12.48 9.75
C ARG A 34 2.09 13.98 9.72
N MET A 35 2.91 14.44 8.76
CA MET A 35 3.10 15.88 8.51
C MET A 35 1.87 16.51 7.83
N MET A 36 1.06 15.72 7.14
CA MET A 36 -0.16 16.18 6.48
C MET A 36 -1.39 16.02 7.38
N GLN A 37 -1.46 14.92 8.14
CA GLN A 37 -2.58 14.65 9.05
C GLN A 37 -2.14 13.73 10.19
N THR A 38 -2.54 14.04 11.43
CA THR A 38 -2.00 13.43 12.67
C THR A 38 -2.09 11.90 12.76
N GLU A 39 -3.12 11.29 12.17
CA GLU A 39 -3.30 9.83 12.14
C GLU A 39 -2.44 9.14 11.08
N GLY A 40 -2.02 9.86 10.04
CA GLY A 40 -1.07 9.43 9.02
C GLY A 40 -1.48 8.15 8.30
N GLU A 41 -0.55 7.19 8.25
CA GLU A 41 -0.72 5.96 7.47
C GLU A 41 -1.90 5.11 7.95
N ARG A 42 -2.28 5.19 9.25
CA ARG A 42 -3.45 4.47 9.78
C ARG A 42 -4.75 4.96 9.15
N ALA A 43 -4.88 6.26 8.90
CA ALA A 43 -6.06 6.82 8.24
C ALA A 43 -6.12 6.37 6.77
N GLY A 44 -4.97 6.40 6.07
CA GLY A 44 -4.85 5.89 4.70
C GLY A 44 -5.20 4.41 4.58
N ALA A 45 -4.66 3.57 5.47
CA ALA A 45 -4.93 2.14 5.50
C ALA A 45 -6.41 1.83 5.78
N ARG A 46 -7.04 2.53 6.74
CA ARG A 46 -8.49 2.40 6.99
C ARG A 46 -9.32 2.83 5.78
N ALA A 47 -8.94 3.92 5.13
CA ALA A 47 -9.66 4.40 3.95
C ALA A 47 -9.57 3.40 2.80
N ALA A 48 -8.38 2.86 2.54
CA ALA A 48 -8.17 1.82 1.53
C ALA A 48 -8.97 0.56 1.82
N GLY A 49 -8.94 0.09 3.08
CA GLY A 49 -9.73 -1.05 3.53
C GLY A 49 -11.22 -0.87 3.29
N ARG A 50 -11.79 0.29 3.65
CA ARG A 50 -13.21 0.61 3.39
C ARG A 50 -13.55 0.69 1.90
N ALA A 51 -12.63 1.19 1.08
CA ALA A 51 -12.82 1.30 -0.36
C ALA A 51 -12.54 -0.03 -1.11
N GLY A 52 -12.02 -1.05 -0.43
CA GLY A 52 -11.65 -2.33 -1.05
C GLY A 52 -10.46 -2.23 -2.00
N ILE A 53 -9.55 -1.28 -1.76
CA ILE A 53 -8.36 -1.05 -2.59
C ILE A 53 -7.07 -1.33 -1.79
N PRO A 54 -5.93 -1.56 -2.45
CA PRO A 54 -4.65 -1.72 -1.77
C PRO A 54 -4.13 -0.42 -1.14
N PHE A 55 -3.48 -0.55 0.01
CA PHE A 55 -2.69 0.51 0.65
C PHE A 55 -1.22 0.12 0.70
N SER A 56 -0.32 1.02 0.29
CA SER A 56 1.13 0.78 0.36
C SER A 56 1.78 1.59 1.48
N LEU A 57 2.38 0.91 2.46
CA LEU A 57 3.18 1.53 3.51
C LEU A 57 4.62 1.77 3.01
N SER A 58 5.13 3.00 3.16
CA SER A 58 6.53 3.29 2.84
C SER A 58 7.50 2.82 3.94
N THR A 59 8.72 2.43 3.55
CA THR A 59 9.85 2.26 4.48
C THR A 59 10.10 3.53 5.31
N MET A 60 9.80 4.71 4.75
CA MET A 60 9.88 6.02 5.42
C MET A 60 8.54 6.45 6.06
N GLY A 61 7.66 5.48 6.36
CA GLY A 61 6.41 5.74 7.05
C GLY A 61 6.63 6.15 8.51
N THR A 62 5.65 6.86 9.07
CA THR A 62 5.68 7.31 10.48
C THR A 62 4.90 6.43 11.45
N THR A 63 4.43 5.28 10.95
CA THR A 63 3.59 4.31 11.68
C THR A 63 4.23 2.93 11.57
N ALA A 64 4.19 2.14 12.65
CA ALA A 64 4.68 0.76 12.63
C ALA A 64 3.88 -0.14 11.67
N ILE A 65 4.52 -1.17 11.14
CA ILE A 65 3.91 -2.18 10.25
C ILE A 65 2.67 -2.80 10.91
N GLU A 66 2.76 -3.17 12.18
CA GLU A 66 1.69 -3.80 12.95
C GLU A 66 0.53 -2.84 13.21
N ASP A 67 0.80 -1.56 13.42
CA ASP A 67 -0.24 -0.54 13.60
C ASP A 67 -1.03 -0.30 12.32
N VAL A 68 -0.36 -0.32 11.16
CA VAL A 68 -1.02 -0.28 9.85
C VAL A 68 -1.88 -1.52 9.64
N ARG A 69 -1.35 -2.71 9.99
CA ARG A 69 -2.11 -3.96 9.94
C ARG A 69 -3.34 -3.92 10.85
N ALA A 70 -3.19 -3.42 12.08
CA ALA A 70 -4.30 -3.28 13.03
C ALA A 70 -5.36 -2.28 12.54
N ALA A 71 -4.93 -1.21 11.86
CA ALA A 71 -5.83 -0.23 11.26
C ALA A 71 -6.58 -0.80 10.04
N ASN A 72 -6.00 -1.77 9.32
CA ASN A 72 -6.62 -2.43 8.18
C ASN A 72 -6.46 -3.97 8.24
N PRO A 73 -7.20 -4.63 9.16
CA PRO A 73 -6.99 -6.05 9.49
C PRO A 73 -7.53 -7.01 8.42
N HIS A 74 -8.34 -6.53 7.48
CA HIS A 74 -8.92 -7.35 6.42
C HIS A 74 -8.65 -6.82 5.01
N GLY A 75 -8.14 -5.60 4.88
CA GLY A 75 -7.76 -5.05 3.59
C GLY A 75 -6.36 -5.47 3.16
N ARG A 76 -6.05 -5.15 1.90
CA ARG A 76 -4.78 -5.46 1.27
C ARG A 76 -3.73 -4.42 1.64
N ASN A 77 -2.78 -4.82 2.47
CA ASN A 77 -1.65 -3.98 2.88
C ASN A 77 -0.39 -4.42 2.13
N TRP A 78 0.21 -3.49 1.40
CA TRP A 78 1.45 -3.65 0.65
C TRP A 78 2.57 -2.92 1.38
N PHE A 79 3.80 -3.42 1.25
CA PHE A 79 4.96 -2.80 1.86
C PHE A 79 5.92 -2.33 0.77
N GLN A 80 6.33 -1.07 0.84
CA GLN A 80 7.32 -0.51 -0.06
C GLN A 80 8.69 -0.48 0.60
N LEU A 81 9.68 -1.04 -0.09
CA LEU A 81 11.06 -1.11 0.31
C LEU A 81 11.93 -0.10 -0.44
N TYR A 82 12.57 0.79 0.32
CA TYR A 82 13.83 1.41 -0.09
C TYR A 82 14.99 0.56 0.43
N MET A 83 15.81 0.01 -0.47
CA MET A 83 16.95 -0.81 -0.08
C MET A 83 18.03 0.06 0.57
N TRP A 84 18.33 -0.19 1.84
CA TRP A 84 19.42 0.47 2.53
C TRP A 84 20.76 -0.22 2.23
N LYS A 85 21.88 0.47 2.47
CA LYS A 85 23.21 -0.14 2.38
C LYS A 85 23.35 -1.38 3.27
N ASP A 86 22.72 -1.32 4.45
CA ASP A 86 22.57 -2.43 5.38
C ASP A 86 21.41 -3.32 4.94
N ARG A 87 21.74 -4.36 4.16
CA ARG A 87 20.75 -5.27 3.57
C ARG A 87 20.04 -6.10 4.63
N ASP A 88 20.71 -6.48 5.70
CA ASP A 88 20.13 -7.32 6.75
C ASP A 88 19.00 -6.57 7.47
N LYS A 89 19.16 -5.26 7.71
CA LYS A 89 18.08 -4.43 8.24
C LYS A 89 16.91 -4.27 7.26
N SER A 90 17.19 -4.09 5.97
CA SER A 90 16.15 -4.05 4.95
C SER A 90 15.36 -5.36 4.89
N MET A 91 16.03 -6.51 4.92
CA MET A 91 15.37 -7.80 4.92
C MET A 91 14.60 -8.07 6.22
N ALA A 92 15.09 -7.60 7.37
CA ALA A 92 14.35 -7.69 8.62
C ALA A 92 13.00 -6.94 8.56
N LEU A 93 12.93 -5.80 7.84
CA LEU A 93 11.66 -5.09 7.61
C LEU A 93 10.73 -5.88 6.68
N VAL A 94 11.26 -6.46 5.61
CA VAL A 94 10.49 -7.32 4.69
C VAL A 94 9.89 -8.51 5.46
N ASP A 95 10.70 -9.21 6.26
CA ASP A 95 10.26 -10.33 7.08
C ASP A 95 9.19 -9.90 8.09
N ARG A 96 9.34 -8.73 8.70
CA ARG A 96 8.36 -8.17 9.64
C ARG A 96 7.04 -7.84 8.94
N ALA A 97 7.08 -7.26 7.74
CA ALA A 97 5.89 -7.01 6.93
C ALA A 97 5.18 -8.31 6.54
N ALA A 98 5.94 -9.31 6.06
CA ALA A 98 5.39 -10.62 5.71
C ALA A 98 4.72 -11.31 6.92
N LYS A 99 5.39 -11.29 8.09
CA LYS A 99 4.83 -11.85 9.34
C LYS A 99 3.57 -11.11 9.81
N ALA A 100 3.47 -9.81 9.55
CA ALA A 100 2.27 -9.02 9.84
C ALA A 100 1.12 -9.26 8.83
N GLY A 101 1.35 -10.05 7.77
CA GLY A 101 0.34 -10.39 6.77
C GLY A 101 0.21 -9.35 5.64
N PHE A 102 1.27 -8.59 5.36
CA PHE A 102 1.35 -7.82 4.13
C PHE A 102 1.54 -8.77 2.95
N ASP A 103 0.72 -8.63 1.91
CA ASP A 103 0.63 -9.62 0.82
C ASP A 103 1.57 -9.33 -0.37
N THR A 104 2.10 -8.10 -0.44
CA THR A 104 2.85 -7.61 -1.60
C THR A 104 4.02 -6.73 -1.17
N LEU A 105 5.17 -6.93 -1.82
CA LEU A 105 6.36 -6.11 -1.69
C LEU A 105 6.53 -5.23 -2.94
N LEU A 106 6.66 -3.91 -2.75
CA LEU A 106 7.02 -2.96 -3.80
C LEU A 106 8.47 -2.53 -3.61
N VAL A 107 9.35 -2.84 -4.56
CA VAL A 107 10.77 -2.44 -4.49
C VAL A 107 10.97 -1.16 -5.30
N THR A 108 11.33 -0.07 -4.62
CA THR A 108 11.56 1.23 -5.28
C THR A 108 13.04 1.37 -5.65
N VAL A 109 13.33 1.61 -6.93
CA VAL A 109 14.69 1.60 -7.50
C VAL A 109 15.09 2.91 -8.19
N ASP A 110 14.19 3.89 -8.23
CA ASP A 110 14.35 5.16 -8.95
C ASP A 110 14.99 6.28 -8.11
N VAL A 111 15.23 6.07 -6.81
CA VAL A 111 15.90 7.02 -5.91
C VAL A 111 17.23 6.46 -5.37
N PRO A 112 18.29 6.32 -6.21
CA PRO A 112 19.62 5.94 -5.73
C PRO A 112 20.31 7.07 -4.96
N VAL A 113 19.93 8.31 -5.22
CA VAL A 113 20.39 9.54 -4.56
C VAL A 113 19.16 10.42 -4.33
N ALA A 114 19.10 11.14 -3.20
CA ALA A 114 18.04 12.13 -2.98
C ALA A 114 18.10 13.21 -4.08
N GLY A 115 16.96 13.52 -4.67
CA GLY A 115 16.82 14.56 -5.70
C GLY A 115 16.91 15.98 -5.16
#